data_AF-A0A6J0SVH7-F1
#
_entry.id   AF-A0A6J0SVH7-F1
#
_cell.length_a   1.000
_cell.length_b   1.000
_cell.length_c   1.000
_cell.angle_alpha   90.00
_cell.angle_beta   90.00
_cell.angle_gamma   90.00
#
_symmetry.space_group_name_H-M   'P 1'
#
loop_
_entity.id
_entity.type
_entity.pdbx_description
1 polymer ?
#
loop_
_entity_poly.entity_id
_entity_poly.type
_entity_poly.pdbx_seq_one_letter_code
_entity_poly.pdbx_strand_id
1 'polypeptide(L)'
;GANVLLNGSVLLQWGWPPRPDPDPGRRLRGFWLSCSWEGAYTRFQCDSVQLGAACRDYLLPDAHGSVRYRLCLQPLFGSLSAAEARGPNPPPSPPPPSWPPECVEFTVQPAGMRDIVIAMTAVGGSICVMLVLICLLVAYLTENLPPSAAAAAPGKLGN
;
A
#
# COMPACT_ATOMS: atom_id res chain seq x y z
N GLY A 1 14.57 -0.69 -1.38
CA GLY A 1 13.39 0.03 -1.91
C GLY A 1 12.12 -0.57 -1.33
N ALA A 2 11.04 0.21 -1.27
CA ALA A 2 9.73 -0.24 -0.81
C ALA A 2 8.70 -0.05 -1.95
N ASN A 3 7.87 -1.06 -2.19
CA ASN A 3 6.82 -1.05 -3.21
C ASN A 3 5.46 -1.31 -2.56
N VAL A 4 4.52 -0.39 -2.76
CA VAL A 4 3.17 -0.46 -2.19
C VAL A 4 2.25 -1.16 -3.19
N LEU A 5 1.67 -2.29 -2.79
CA LEU A 5 0.78 -3.11 -3.61
C LEU A 5 -0.67 -2.62 -3.50
N LEU A 6 -1.48 -2.96 -4.51
CA LEU A 6 -2.91 -2.58 -4.59
C LEU A 6 -3.76 -3.12 -3.45
N ASN A 7 -3.33 -4.23 -2.83
CA ASN A 7 -4.00 -4.83 -1.66
C ASN A 7 -3.62 -4.16 -0.33
N GLY A 8 -2.85 -3.06 -0.34
CA GLY A 8 -2.39 -2.39 0.88
C GLY A 8 -1.22 -3.08 1.58
N SER A 9 -0.65 -4.14 0.99
CA SER A 9 0.61 -4.72 1.47
C SER A 9 1.82 -3.98 0.90
N VAL A 10 2.94 -4.04 1.59
CA VAL A 10 4.17 -3.35 1.15
C VAL A 10 5.32 -4.35 1.06
N LEU A 11 5.90 -4.46 -0.13
CA LEU A 11 7.06 -5.30 -0.39
C LEU A 11 8.33 -4.47 -0.22
N LEU A 12 9.15 -4.82 0.76
CA LEU A 12 10.50 -4.30 0.91
C LEU A 12 11.48 -5.22 0.23
N GLN A 13 12.41 -4.65 -0.52
CA GLN A 13 13.49 -5.36 -1.19
C GLN A 13 14.81 -4.62 -0.99
N TRP A 14 15.87 -5.35 -0.67
CA TRP A 14 17.20 -4.76 -0.44
C TRP A 14 18.32 -5.55 -1.11
N GLY A 15 19.35 -4.81 -1.50
CA GLY A 15 20.59 -5.36 -2.05
C GLY A 15 21.47 -5.98 -0.97
N TRP A 16 22.58 -6.58 -1.39
CA TRP A 16 23.62 -6.96 -0.44
C TRP A 16 24.18 -5.69 0.18
N PRO A 17 24.34 -5.64 1.52
CA PRO A 17 25.03 -4.52 2.13
C PRO A 17 26.43 -4.43 1.49
N PRO A 18 26.97 -3.22 1.30
CA PRO A 18 28.34 -3.08 0.82
C PRO A 18 29.23 -3.93 1.71
N ARG A 19 30.12 -4.71 1.08
CA ARG A 19 31.08 -5.53 1.83
C ARG A 19 31.76 -4.56 2.80
N PRO A 20 31.71 -4.78 4.13
CA PRO A 20 32.63 -4.07 5.00
C PRO A 20 34.04 -4.36 4.47
N ASP A 21 34.99 -3.47 4.76
CA ASP A 21 36.42 -3.63 4.46
C ASP A 21 36.87 -5.10 4.45
N PRO A 22 37.92 -5.46 3.69
CA PRO A 22 38.33 -6.85 3.43
C PRO A 22 38.86 -7.60 4.66
N ASP A 23 38.38 -7.27 5.86
CA ASP A 23 38.45 -8.07 7.06
C ASP A 23 37.74 -9.43 6.81
N PRO A 24 38.51 -10.50 6.55
CA PRO A 24 37.98 -11.81 6.16
C PRO A 24 37.18 -12.47 7.28
N GLY A 25 37.20 -11.89 8.48
CA GLY A 25 36.53 -12.38 9.68
C GLY A 25 35.04 -12.04 9.80
N ARG A 26 34.46 -11.15 8.99
CA ARG A 26 33.07 -10.71 9.19
C ARG A 26 32.11 -11.36 8.20
N ARG A 27 31.24 -12.23 8.72
CA ARG A 27 30.19 -12.88 7.93
C ARG A 27 28.83 -12.26 8.26
N LEU A 28 28.07 -11.91 7.22
CA LEU A 28 26.67 -11.51 7.37
C LEU A 28 25.89 -12.68 8.01
N ARG A 29 25.30 -12.43 9.17
CA ARG A 29 24.46 -13.37 9.90
C ARG A 29 22.99 -13.20 9.53
N GLY A 30 22.58 -11.98 9.24
CA GLY A 30 21.20 -11.67 8.91
C GLY A 30 20.93 -10.18 8.87
N PHE A 31 19.66 -9.84 8.99
CA PHE A 31 19.17 -8.47 9.03
C PHE A 31 18.20 -8.31 10.18
N TRP A 32 18.17 -7.13 10.77
CA TRP A 32 17.15 -6.72 11.71
C TRP A 32 16.29 -5.65 11.04
N LEU A 33 14.98 -5.87 11.01
CA LEU A 33 14.03 -4.93 10.44
C LEU A 33 13.15 -4.38 11.56
N SER A 34 13.08 -3.06 11.69
CA SER A 34 12.18 -2.39 12.63
C SER A 34 11.15 -1.54 11.89
N CYS A 35 9.89 -1.76 12.18
CA CYS A 35 8.76 -1.00 11.65
C CYS A 35 8.25 -0.03 12.72
N SER A 36 8.08 1.22 12.29
CA SER A 36 7.36 2.23 13.06
C SER A 36 6.46 3.04 12.14
N TRP A 37 5.39 3.60 12.67
CA TRP A 37 4.58 4.57 11.96
C TRP A 37 4.32 5.79 12.84
N GLU A 38 4.22 6.94 12.19
CA GLU A 38 3.94 8.22 12.86
C GLU A 38 2.44 8.49 12.82
N GLY A 39 1.83 8.56 14.01
CA GLY A 39 0.50 9.10 14.20
C GLY A 39 0.53 10.62 14.40
N ALA A 40 -0.64 11.22 14.61
CA ALA A 40 -0.78 12.69 14.70
C ALA A 40 0.05 13.32 15.84
N TYR A 41 0.28 12.59 16.93
CA TYR A 41 0.97 13.11 18.12
C TYR A 41 1.98 12.14 18.74
N THR A 42 2.05 10.90 18.23
CA THR A 42 2.88 9.84 18.81
C THR A 42 3.39 8.91 17.72
N ARG A 43 4.55 8.30 17.96
CA ARG A 43 5.11 7.27 17.09
C ARG A 43 4.84 5.90 17.69
N PHE A 44 4.31 4.99 16.87
CA PHE A 44 4.00 3.63 17.28
C PHE A 44 4.97 2.64 16.62
N GLN A 45 5.35 1.60 17.35
CA GLN A 45 6.05 0.45 16.75
C GLN A 45 5.01 -0.52 16.21
N CYS A 46 5.24 -1.01 14.99
CA CYS A 46 4.37 -1.99 14.35
C CYS A 46 4.89 -3.41 14.60
N ASP A 47 6.07 -3.71 14.07
CA ASP A 47 6.68 -5.03 14.17
C ASP A 47 8.21 -4.91 14.07
N SER A 48 8.92 -5.90 14.61
CA SER A 48 10.36 -6.00 14.46
C SER A 48 10.78 -7.44 14.27
N VAL A 49 11.45 -7.72 13.15
CA VAL A 49 11.74 -9.08 12.69
C VAL A 49 13.23 -9.24 12.45
N GLN A 50 13.76 -10.38 12.90
CA GLN A 50 15.11 -10.82 12.55
C GLN A 50 15.06 -11.77 11.35
N LEU A 51 15.75 -11.40 10.29
CA LEU A 51 15.78 -12.12 9.03
C LEU A 51 17.14 -12.79 8.85
N GLY A 52 17.15 -13.96 8.20
CA GLY A 52 18.39 -14.67 7.88
C GLY A 52 19.21 -13.95 6.80
N ALA A 53 20.49 -14.32 6.66
CA ALA A 53 21.38 -13.74 5.65
C ALA A 53 20.94 -13.98 4.18
N ALA A 54 20.09 -14.99 3.96
CA ALA A 54 19.54 -15.33 2.66
C ALA A 54 18.31 -14.49 2.27
N CYS A 55 17.61 -13.90 3.25
CA CYS A 55 16.43 -13.08 2.98
C CYS A 55 16.82 -11.78 2.26
N ARG A 56 16.06 -11.45 1.21
CA ARG A 56 16.26 -10.26 0.36
C ARG A 56 15.06 -9.33 0.35
N ASP A 57 13.94 -9.86 0.80
CA ASP A 57 12.63 -9.27 0.72
C ASP A 57 11.82 -9.57 1.98
N TYR A 58 10.88 -8.67 2.26
CA TYR A 58 9.94 -8.81 3.36
C TYR A 58 8.61 -8.18 2.93
N LEU A 59 7.51 -8.90 3.16
CA LEU A 59 6.16 -8.40 2.89
C LEU A 59 5.54 -7.96 4.21
N LEU A 60 5.21 -6.67 4.31
CA LEU A 60 4.40 -6.14 5.41
C LEU A 60 2.91 -6.26 5.02
N PRO A 61 2.15 -7.18 5.65
CA PRO A 61 0.72 -7.28 5.42
C PRO A 61 -0.03 -6.10 6.06
N ASP A 62 -1.17 -5.74 5.48
CA ASP A 62 -2.17 -4.83 6.08
C ASP A 62 -1.61 -3.48 6.58
N ALA A 63 -0.83 -2.78 5.76
CA ALA A 63 -0.36 -1.45 6.12
C ALA A 63 -1.53 -0.44 6.12
N HIS A 64 -1.64 0.32 7.21
CA HIS A 64 -2.69 1.30 7.40
C HIS A 64 -2.60 2.43 6.37
N GLY A 65 -3.74 2.78 5.78
CA GLY A 65 -3.84 3.94 4.90
C GLY A 65 -3.59 5.25 5.65
N SER A 66 -3.06 6.24 4.93
CA SER A 66 -2.96 7.64 5.38
C SER A 66 -1.99 7.93 6.54
N VAL A 67 -1.14 6.97 6.93
CA VAL A 67 -0.08 7.18 7.92
C VAL A 67 1.31 7.03 7.29
N ARG A 68 2.31 7.72 7.86
CA ARG A 68 3.70 7.64 7.41
C ARG A 68 4.39 6.48 8.10
N TYR A 69 4.70 5.45 7.34
CA TYR A 69 5.50 4.33 7.79
C TYR A 69 6.99 4.65 7.64
N ARG A 70 7.77 4.18 8.60
CA ARG A 70 9.23 4.22 8.62
C ARG A 70 9.75 2.85 8.99
N LEU A 71 10.38 2.19 8.02
CA LEU A 71 11.00 0.88 8.19
C LEU A 71 12.50 1.02 8.10
N CYS A 72 13.21 0.50 9.10
CA CYS A 72 14.65 0.59 9.21
C CYS A 72 15.27 -0.81 9.13
N LEU A 73 16.19 -0.99 8.21
CA LEU A 73 16.93 -2.23 8.01
C LEU A 73 18.35 -2.08 8.56
N GLN A 74 18.76 -3.01 9.40
CA GLN A 74 20.10 -3.05 9.97
C GLN A 74 20.78 -4.40 9.66
N PRO A 75 21.91 -4.42 8.94
CA PRO A 75 22.64 -5.66 8.71
C PRO A 75 23.33 -6.14 9.99
N LEU A 76 23.23 -7.44 10.26
CA LEU A 76 23.85 -8.09 11.42
C LEU A 76 25.07 -8.89 10.96
N PHE A 77 26.26 -8.45 11.35
CA PHE A 77 27.51 -9.15 11.07
C PHE A 77 28.01 -9.89 12.32
N GLY A 78 28.40 -11.15 12.16
CA GLY A 78 29.13 -11.89 13.19
C GLY A 78 30.63 -11.86 12.89
N SER A 79 31.47 -11.84 13.93
CA SER A 79 32.90 -12.10 13.76
C SER A 79 33.18 -13.60 13.86
N LEU A 80 34.05 -14.10 12.98
CA LEU A 80 34.61 -15.43 13.04
C LEU A 80 35.62 -15.54 14.20
N SER A 81 36.31 -14.44 14.56
CA SER A 81 37.28 -14.40 15.66
C SER A 81 36.66 -14.50 17.06
N ALA A 82 35.37 -14.20 17.24
CA ALA A 82 34.69 -14.40 18.53
C ALA A 82 34.48 -15.89 18.86
N ALA A 83 34.45 -16.77 17.85
CA ALA A 83 34.41 -18.21 18.07
C ALA A 83 35.78 -18.78 18.52
N GLU A 84 36.88 -18.17 18.04
CA GLU A 84 38.26 -18.56 18.37
C GLU A 84 38.74 -17.97 19.72
N ALA A 85 38.15 -16.86 20.16
CA ALA A 85 38.46 -16.18 21.44
C ALA A 85 37.86 -16.87 22.68
N ARG A 86 37.59 -18.18 22.62
CA ARG A 86 37.05 -18.98 23.73
C ARG A 86 38.12 -19.45 24.71
N GLY A 87 39.19 -18.66 24.86
CA GLY A 87 40.15 -18.79 25.96
C GLY A 87 39.55 -18.23 27.27
N PRO A 88 40.09 -18.59 28.44
CA PRO A 88 39.50 -18.24 29.75
C PRO A 88 39.42 -16.73 30.05
N ASN A 89 40.09 -15.87 29.27
CA ASN A 89 40.03 -14.42 29.36
C ASN A 89 40.12 -13.79 27.95
N PRO A 90 39.00 -13.56 27.24
CA PRO A 90 39.03 -12.74 26.04
C PRO A 90 39.29 -11.27 26.40
N PRO A 91 40.15 -10.54 25.65
CA PRO A 91 40.25 -9.10 25.80
C PRO A 91 38.89 -8.45 25.49
N PRO A 92 38.55 -7.29 26.10
CA PRO A 92 37.33 -6.57 25.76
C PRO A 92 37.37 -6.22 24.27
N SER A 93 36.58 -6.95 23.48
CA SER A 93 36.46 -6.69 22.05
C SER A 93 35.87 -5.29 21.87
N PRO A 94 36.42 -4.46 20.96
CA PRO A 94 35.79 -3.19 20.63
C PRO A 94 34.33 -3.44 20.21
N PRO A 95 33.39 -2.54 20.56
CA PRO A 95 32.01 -2.68 20.13
C PRO A 95 32.01 -2.83 18.59
N PRO A 96 31.32 -3.84 18.05
CA PRO A 96 31.31 -4.04 16.60
C PRO A 96 30.81 -2.74 15.96
N PRO A 97 31.44 -2.24 14.87
CA PRO A 97 30.94 -1.06 14.20
C PRO A 97 29.51 -1.37 13.76
N SER A 98 28.57 -0.65 14.36
CA SER A 98 27.15 -0.71 14.06
C SER A 98 26.96 0.02 12.73
N TRP A 99 26.60 -0.73 11.70
CA TRP A 99 26.17 -0.09 10.46
C TRP A 99 24.93 0.74 10.78
N PRO A 100 24.85 2.02 10.35
CA PRO A 100 23.66 2.81 10.57
C PRO A 100 22.47 2.11 9.90
N PRO A 101 21.31 2.05 10.57
CA PRO A 101 20.13 1.46 9.96
C PRO A 101 19.72 2.26 8.74
N GLU A 102 19.53 1.58 7.61
CA GLU A 102 18.99 2.18 6.40
C GLU A 102 17.47 2.23 6.51
N CYS A 103 16.93 3.43 6.66
CA CYS A 103 15.50 3.63 6.82
C CYS A 103 14.84 4.08 5.51
N VAL A 104 13.70 3.48 5.21
CA VAL A 104 12.81 3.89 4.12
C VAL A 104 11.50 4.39 4.72
N GLU A 105 10.99 5.47 4.16
CA GLU A 105 9.73 6.08 4.57
C GLU A 105 8.75 6.04 3.41
N PHE A 106 7.50 5.64 3.68
CA PHE A 106 6.45 5.57 2.68
C PHE A 106 5.09 5.84 3.30
N THR A 107 4.13 6.19 2.46
CA THR A 107 2.72 6.35 2.83
C THR A 107 1.88 5.45 1.95
N VAL A 108 0.97 4.70 2.57
CA VAL A 108 0.01 3.86 1.84
C VAL A 108 -1.23 4.70 1.59
N GLN A 109 -1.64 4.80 0.32
CA GLN A 109 -2.91 5.44 0.02
C GLN A 109 -4.05 4.49 0.44
N PRO A 110 -5.09 4.99 1.14
CA PRO A 110 -6.23 4.18 1.50
C PRO A 110 -6.91 3.67 0.22
N ALA A 111 -6.93 2.35 0.06
CA ALA A 111 -7.50 1.67 -1.10
C ALA A 111 -9.01 1.96 -1.31
N GLY A 112 -9.72 2.51 -0.33
CA GLY A 112 -11.17 2.71 -0.39
C GLY A 112 -11.66 4.06 -0.92
N MET A 113 -10.86 5.13 -0.93
CA MET A 113 -11.43 6.47 -1.16
C MET A 113 -11.61 6.81 -2.64
N ARG A 114 -10.76 6.28 -3.54
CA ARG A 114 -10.83 6.60 -4.97
C ARG A 114 -11.91 5.79 -5.70
N ASP A 115 -12.03 4.51 -5.38
CA ASP A 115 -12.99 3.64 -6.07
C ASP A 115 -14.45 4.01 -5.77
N ILE A 116 -14.74 4.52 -4.56
CA ILE A 116 -16.07 5.04 -4.22
C ILE A 116 -16.40 6.30 -5.02
N VAL A 117 -15.45 7.23 -5.17
CA VAL A 117 -15.67 8.48 -5.92
C VAL A 117 -15.75 8.21 -7.43
N ILE A 118 -14.95 7.26 -7.94
CA ILE A 118 -15.03 6.83 -9.34
C ILE A 118 -16.36 6.13 -9.61
N ALA A 119 -16.83 5.28 -8.69
CA ALA A 119 -18.15 4.67 -8.80
C ALA A 119 -19.27 5.72 -8.75
N MET A 120 -19.20 6.71 -7.85
CA MET A 120 -20.22 7.76 -7.74
C MET A 120 -20.25 8.70 -8.97
N THR A 121 -19.08 9.06 -9.51
CA THR A 121 -19.00 9.88 -10.73
C THR A 121 -19.42 9.09 -11.98
N ALA A 122 -19.09 7.81 -12.07
CA ALA A 122 -19.56 6.93 -13.14
C ALA A 122 -21.10 6.74 -13.09
N VAL A 123 -21.67 6.50 -11.90
CA VAL A 123 -23.13 6.39 -11.72
C VAL A 123 -23.82 7.70 -12.09
N GLY A 124 -23.35 8.85 -11.58
CA GLY A 124 -23.92 10.16 -11.90
C GLY A 124 -23.85 10.51 -13.39
N GLY A 125 -22.72 10.22 -14.05
CA GLY A 125 -22.56 10.42 -15.49
C GLY A 125 -23.48 9.54 -16.33
N SER A 126 -23.63 8.26 -15.97
CA SER A 126 -24.50 7.33 -16.70
C SER A 126 -25.99 7.72 -16.63
N ILE A 127 -26.44 8.22 -15.47
CA ILE A 127 -27.82 8.70 -15.28
C ILE A 127 -28.08 9.92 -16.16
N CYS A 128 -27.16 10.90 -16.19
CA CYS A 128 -27.29 12.07 -17.05
C CYS A 128 -27.39 11.70 -18.54
N VAL A 129 -26.53 10.79 -19.02
CA VAL A 129 -26.56 10.35 -20.43
C VAL A 129 -27.86 9.62 -20.75
N MET A 130 -28.34 8.75 -19.84
CA MET A 130 -29.62 8.06 -20.01
C MET A 130 -30.80 9.04 -20.07
N LEU A 131 -30.83 10.05 -19.20
CA LEU A 131 -31.90 11.06 -19.22
C LEU A 131 -31.92 11.87 -20.51
N VAL A 132 -30.75 12.25 -21.04
CA VAL A 132 -30.65 12.96 -22.33
C VAL A 132 -31.17 12.09 -23.47
N LEU A 133 -30.79 10.81 -23.52
CA LEU A 133 -31.29 9.86 -24.52
C LEU A 133 -32.80 9.68 -24.44
N ILE A 134 -33.37 9.54 -23.23
CA ILE A 134 -34.82 9.43 -23.04
C ILE A 134 -35.52 10.71 -23.49
N CYS A 135 -35.03 11.89 -23.12
CA CYS A 135 -35.60 13.17 -23.56
C CYS A 135 -35.59 13.31 -25.08
N LEU A 136 -34.47 12.95 -25.73
CA LEU A 136 -34.37 12.94 -27.20
C LEU A 136 -35.31 11.91 -27.83
N LEU A 137 -35.44 10.73 -27.24
CA LEU A 137 -36.35 9.69 -27.72
C LEU A 137 -37.81 10.14 -27.65
N VAL A 138 -38.21 10.79 -26.55
CA VAL A 138 -39.55 11.35 -26.38
C VAL A 138 -39.82 12.44 -27.42
N ALA A 139 -38.89 13.40 -27.57
CA ALA A 139 -39.01 14.45 -28.57
C ALA A 139 -39.13 13.85 -29.99
N TYR A 140 -38.27 12.89 -30.31
CA TYR A 140 -38.29 12.17 -31.59
C TYR A 140 -39.62 11.45 -31.82
N LEU A 141 -40.17 10.77 -30.82
CA LEU A 141 -41.47 10.11 -30.94
C LEU A 141 -42.62 11.12 -31.07
N THR A 142 -42.59 12.25 -30.36
CA THR A 142 -43.61 13.31 -30.48
C THR A 142 -43.53 14.06 -31.81
N GLU A 143 -42.36 14.11 -32.45
CA GLU A 143 -42.19 14.75 -33.76
C GLU A 143 -42.43 13.79 -34.94
N ASN A 144 -42.17 12.49 -34.78
CA ASN A 144 -42.39 11.47 -35.82
C ASN A 144 -43.77 10.81 -35.74
N LEU A 145 -44.50 10.98 -34.65
CA LEU A 145 -45.95 10.71 -34.58
C LEU A 145 -46.66 12.06 -34.54
N PRO A 146 -47.26 12.56 -35.64
CA PRO A 146 -48.25 13.61 -35.50
C PRO A 146 -49.33 13.13 -34.50
N PRO A 147 -49.90 14.01 -33.65
CA PRO A 147 -51.05 13.63 -32.87
C PRO A 147 -52.16 13.24 -33.86
N SER A 148 -52.47 11.94 -33.94
CA SER A 148 -53.74 11.54 -34.51
C SER A 148 -54.81 11.99 -33.51
N ALA A 149 -55.28 13.21 -33.74
CA ALA A 149 -56.57 13.65 -33.29
C ALA A 149 -57.62 12.86 -34.07
N ALA A 150 -58.36 11.98 -33.39
CA ALA A 150 -59.67 11.51 -33.82
C ALA A 150 -60.56 11.31 -32.59
N ALA A 151 -61.37 12.33 -32.33
CA ALA A 151 -62.54 12.26 -31.48
C ALA A 151 -63.65 11.42 -32.15
N ALA A 152 -64.41 10.63 -31.35
CA ALA A 152 -65.83 10.32 -31.59
C ALA A 152 -66.46 9.67 -30.32
N ALA A 153 -67.23 10.48 -29.55
CA ALA A 153 -68.22 10.07 -28.53
C ALA A 153 -69.47 9.40 -29.19
N PRO A 154 -70.58 8.89 -28.55
CA PRO A 154 -71.21 9.26 -27.25
C PRO A 154 -72.02 8.16 -26.46
N GLY A 155 -72.60 8.52 -25.28
CA GLY A 155 -73.75 7.83 -24.62
C GLY A 155 -73.44 7.23 -23.23
N LYS A 156 -74.27 7.31 -22.18
CA LYS A 156 -75.72 7.53 -22.08
C LYS A 156 -76.09 8.05 -20.67
N LEU A 157 -77.14 8.87 -20.66
CA LEU A 157 -77.96 9.34 -19.53
C LEU A 157 -78.27 8.23 -18.51
N GLY A 158 -78.18 8.53 -17.21
CA GLY A 158 -78.66 7.67 -16.13
C GLY A 158 -79.08 8.50 -14.92
N ASN A 159 -80.40 8.63 -14.77
CA ASN A 159 -81.12 9.14 -13.60
C ASN A 159 -80.75 8.39 -12.33
#